data_AF-A0A645DTF4-F1
#
_entry.id   AF-A0A645DTF4-F1
#
_cell.length_a   1.000
_cell.length_b   1.000
_cell.length_c   1.000
_cell.angle_alpha   90.00
_cell.angle_beta   90.00
_cell.angle_gamma   90.00
#
_symmetry.space_group_name_H-M   'P 1'
#
loop_
_entity.id
_entity.type
_entity.pdbx_description
1 polymer ?
#
loop_
_entity_poly.entity_id
_entity_poly.type
_entity_poly.pdbx_seq_one_letter_code
_entity_poly.pdbx_strand_id
1 'polypeptide(L)' 'MAYVMNEGPPLAMPDAYYYATILDGYRDCGFDEGILKQAVMHTKSLQDAQKRKSLVPFYTDVLAKLP' A
#
# COMPACT_ATOMS: atom_id res chain seq x y z
N MET A 1 7.44 3.87 -22.17
CA MET A 1 7.78 4.86 -21.13
C MET A 1 6.90 4.59 -19.93
N ALA A 2 7.43 4.64 -18.71
CA ALA A 2 6.69 4.37 -17.48
C ALA A 2 6.89 5.52 -16.49
N TYR A 3 5.92 5.74 -15.61
CA TYR A 3 5.97 6.77 -14.57
C TYR A 3 6.11 6.12 -13.20
N VAL A 4 6.92 6.72 -12.33
CA VAL A 4 7.15 6.27 -10.95
C VAL A 4 6.84 7.44 -10.01
N MET A 5 6.13 7.17 -8.93
CA MET A 5 5.88 8.20 -7.91
C MET A 5 7.17 8.54 -7.17
N ASN A 6 7.42 9.83 -6.95
CA ASN A 6 8.52 10.29 -6.10
C ASN A 6 8.28 9.88 -4.64
N GLU A 7 9.36 9.75 -3.86
CA GLU A 7 9.25 9.57 -2.41
C GLU A 7 8.55 10.79 -1.79
N GLY A 8 7.43 10.58 -1.10
CA GLY A 8 6.68 11.68 -0.50
C GLY A 8 5.49 11.21 0.34
N PRO A 9 4.30 10.97 -0.24
CA PRO A 9 3.13 10.57 0.52
C PRO A 9 3.32 9.21 1.21
N PRO A 10 2.70 8.99 2.40
CA PRO A 10 2.69 7.68 3.03
C PRO A 10 1.93 6.67 2.15
N LEU A 11 2.25 5.39 2.30
CA LEU A 11 1.56 4.34 1.55
C LEU A 11 0.07 4.31 1.90
N ALA A 12 -0.75 4.19 0.86
CA ALA A 12 -2.20 4.18 0.95
C ALA A 12 -2.80 3.11 0.05
N MET A 13 -4.00 2.66 0.38
CA MET A 13 -4.79 1.80 -0.48
C MET A 13 -5.41 2.62 -1.60
N PRO A 14 -5.53 2.06 -2.82
CA PRO A 14 -6.33 2.67 -3.86
C PRO A 14 -7.80 2.72 -3.42
N ASP A 15 -8.53 3.72 -3.90
CA ASP A 15 -9.98 3.73 -3.77
C ASP A 15 -10.63 2.68 -4.69
N ALA A 16 -11.92 2.41 -4.47
CA ALA A 16 -12.66 1.41 -5.22
C ALA A 16 -12.82 1.75 -6.71
N TYR A 17 -12.96 3.03 -7.06
CA TYR A 17 -13.14 3.48 -8.44
C TYR A 17 -11.82 3.39 -9.24
N TYR A 18 -10.70 3.72 -8.61
CA TYR A 18 -9.36 3.58 -9.16
C TYR A 18 -9.06 2.10 -9.45
N TYR A 19 -9.36 1.20 -8.49
CA TYR A 19 -9.20 -0.24 -8.71
C TYR A 19 -10.07 -0.75 -9.87
N ALA A 20 -11.35 -0.35 -9.91
CA ALA A 20 -12.28 -0.76 -10.97
C ALA A 20 -11.78 -0.31 -12.35
N THR A 21 -11.29 0.92 -12.47
CA THR A 21 -10.76 1.46 -13.74
C THR A 21 -9.58 0.63 -14.26
N ILE A 22 -8.67 0.21 -13.37
CA ILE A 22 -7.53 -0.64 -13.76
C ILE A 22 -8.00 -2.05 -14.12
N LEU A 23 -8.96 -2.59 -13.36
CA LEU A 23 -9.52 -3.92 -13.62
C LEU A 23 -10.18 -4.00 -15.01
N ASP A 24 -10.93 -2.97 -15.39
CA ASP A 24 -11.54 -2.88 -16.72
C ASP A 24 -10.46 -2.87 -17.81
N GLY A 25 -9.39 -2.09 -17.64
CA GLY A 25 -8.25 -2.10 -18.56
C GLY A 25 -7.54 -3.46 -18.65
N TYR A 26 -7.43 -4.20 -17.54
CA TYR A 26 -6.89 -5.56 -17.53
C TYR A 26 -7.77 -6.51 -18.37
N ARG A 27 -9.09 -6.41 -18.23
CA ARG A 27 -10.06 -7.23 -18.99
C ARG A 27 -10.00 -6.94 -20.48
N ASP A 28 -10.00 -5.66 -20.85
CA ASP A 28 -9.93 -5.22 -22.24
C ASP A 28 -8.66 -5.70 -22.94
N CYS A 29 -7.54 -5.80 -22.19
CA CYS A 29 -6.26 -6.26 -22.71
C CYS A 29 -6.04 -7.78 -22.57
N GLY A 30 -6.96 -8.51 -21.94
CA GLY A 30 -6.80 -9.95 -21.66
C GLY A 30 -5.69 -10.27 -20.65
N PHE A 31 -5.40 -9.37 -19.73
CA PHE A 31 -4.39 -9.57 -18.68
C PHE A 31 -4.93 -10.38 -17.49
N ASP A 32 -4.02 -11.03 -16.76
CA ASP A 32 -4.36 -11.81 -15.58
C ASP A 32 -4.76 -10.90 -14.40
N GLU A 33 -6.07 -10.91 -14.07
CA GLU A 33 -6.64 -10.18 -12.93
C GLU A 33 -6.01 -10.62 -11.58
N GLY A 34 -5.45 -11.83 -11.50
CA GLY A 34 -4.74 -12.36 -10.34
C GLY A 34 -3.52 -11.52 -9.97
N ILE A 35 -2.80 -10.99 -10.96
CA ILE A 35 -1.65 -10.10 -10.73
C ILE A 35 -2.10 -8.79 -10.09
N LEU A 36 -3.19 -8.19 -10.60
CA LEU A 36 -3.75 -6.97 -10.02
C LEU A 36 -4.19 -7.20 -8.57
N LYS A 37 -4.86 -8.32 -8.29
CA LYS A 37 -5.27 -8.69 -6.93
C LYS A 37 -4.08 -8.87 -5.99
N GLN A 38 -3.02 -9.54 -6.44
CA GLN A 38 -1.79 -9.72 -5.66
C GLN A 38 -1.11 -8.37 -5.35
N ALA A 39 -1.04 -7.46 -6.32
CA ALA A 39 -0.47 -6.14 -6.13
C ALA A 39 -1.22 -5.31 -5.06
N VAL A 40 -2.55 -5.38 -5.05
CA VAL A 40 -3.36 -4.70 -4.01
C VAL A 40 -3.15 -5.32 -2.63
N MET A 41 -3.06 -6.65 -2.53
CA MET A 41 -2.76 -7.32 -1.26
C MET A 41 -1.35 -6.98 -0.75
N HIS A 42 -0.37 -6.88 -1.64
CA HIS A 42 0.97 -6.45 -1.30
C HIS A 42 0.99 -5.00 -0.80
N THR A 43 0.27 -4.10 -1.46
CA THR A 43 0.15 -2.70 -1.02
C THR A 43 -0.44 -2.60 0.39
N LYS A 44 -1.47 -3.40 0.69
CA LYS A 44 -2.08 -3.45 2.02
C LYS A 44 -1.07 -3.88 3.09
N SER A 45 -0.31 -4.94 2.84
CA SER A 45 0.67 -5.44 3.82
C SER A 45 1.78 -4.44 4.08
N LEU A 46 2.24 -3.71 3.05
CA LEU A 46 3.21 -2.64 3.19
C LEU A 46 2.65 -1.44 3.99
N GLN A 47 1.40 -1.04 3.72
CA GLN A 47 0.75 0.02 4.49
C GLN A 47 0.63 -0.35 5.97
N ASP A 48 0.20 -1.58 6.28
CA ASP A 48 0.07 -2.06 7.65
C ASP A 48 1.43 -2.13 8.36
N ALA A 49 2.49 -2.54 7.64
CA ALA A 49 3.85 -2.51 8.16
C ALA A 49 4.35 -1.07 8.43
N GLN A 50 4.03 -0.10 7.55
CA GLN A 50 4.36 1.30 7.77
C GLN A 50 3.62 1.88 8.98
N LYS A 51 2.31 1.60 9.12
CA LYS A 51 1.51 2.01 10.28
C LYS A 51 2.07 1.41 11.57
N ARG A 52 2.41 0.11 11.56
CA ARG A 52 3.06 -0.53 12.71
C ARG A 52 4.37 0.16 13.06
N LYS A 53 5.25 0.41 12.09
CA LYS A 53 6.50 1.15 12.28
C LYS A 53 6.32 2.58 12.77
N SER A 54 5.18 3.24 12.52
CA SER A 54 4.89 4.55 13.14
C SER A 54 4.38 4.44 14.58
N LEU A 55 3.75 3.32 14.96
CA LEU A 55 3.18 3.11 16.29
C LEU A 55 4.18 2.54 17.30
N VAL A 56 5.07 1.63 16.89
CA VAL A 56 6.06 1.01 17.78
C VAL A 56 7.07 2.01 18.38
N PRO A 57 7.61 2.99 17.62
CA PRO A 57 8.59 3.95 18.14
C PRO A 57 8.07 4.71 19.35
N PHE A 58 6.78 5.09 19.32
CA PHE A 58 6.13 5.82 20.41
C PHE A 58 6.09 5.02 21.72
N TYR A 59 5.77 3.73 21.67
CA TYR A 59 5.68 2.89 22.88
C TYR A 59 7.06 2.53 23.46
N THR A 60 8.03 2.24 22.60
CA THR A 60 9.41 1.94 23.06
C THR A 60 10.07 3.15 23.71
N ASP A 61 9.82 4.37 23.22
CA ASP A 61 10.38 5.59 23.83
C ASP A 61 9.77 5.92 25.19
N VAL A 62 8.48 5.63 25.40
CA VAL A 62 7.81 5.84 26.69
C VAL A 62 8.29 4.82 27.73
N LEU A 63 8.37 3.54 27.36
CA LEU A 63 8.86 2.49 28.27
C LEU A 63 10.35 2.64 28.60
N ALA A 64 11.18 3.09 27.66
CA ALA A 64 12.60 3.34 27.91
C ALA A 64 12.87 4.55 28.83
N LYS A 65 11.85 5.36 29.13
CA LYS A 65 11.92 6.54 30.01
C LYS A 65 11.20 6.34 31.35
N LEU A 66 10.61 5.17 31.61
CA LEU A 66 10.17 4.84 32.96
C LEU A 66 11.41 4.52 33.83
N PRO A 67 11.52 5.10 35.05
CA PRO A 67 12.61 4.83 35.97
C PRO A 67 12.60 3.39 36.50
#